data_AF-A0A3C1DZG5-F1
#
_entry.id   AF-A0A3C1DZG5-F1
#
_cell.length_a   1.000
_cell.length_b   1.000
_cell.length_c   1.000
_cell.angle_alpha   90.00
_cell.angle_beta   90.00
_cell.angle_gamma   90.00
#
_symmetry.space_group_name_H-M   'P 1'
#
loop_
_entity.id
_entity.type
_entity.pdbx_description
1 polymer ?
#
loop_
_entity_poly.entity_id
_entity_poly.type
_entity_poly.pdbx_seq_one_letter_code
_entity_poly.pdbx_strand_id
1 'polypeptide(L)'
;QVVSIWAGTNGKLDEVAVEDVLRFERELLDYLGRNTEILTTLRDTNVLDDATVAALGEGIDKFKLEFQTGEGKPLASVGTERFAAIEPEEVHQEQIVKTKR
;
A
#
# COMPACT_ATOMS: atom_id res chain seq x y z
N GLN A 1 2.64 9.05 10.32
CA GLN A 1 2.98 9.43 8.94
C GLN A 1 4.20 8.69 8.39
N VAL A 2 5.30 8.51 9.16
CA VAL A 2 6.47 7.71 8.70
C VAL A 2 6.08 6.28 8.27
N VAL A 3 5.21 5.63 9.04
CA VAL A 3 4.69 4.29 8.74
C VAL A 3 3.99 4.22 7.38
N SER A 4 3.14 5.21 7.06
CA SER A 4 2.39 5.24 5.80
C SER A 4 3.30 5.37 4.58
N ILE A 5 4.34 6.20 4.70
CA ILE A 5 5.34 6.39 3.64
C ILE A 5 6.13 5.10 3.44
N TRP A 6 6.60 4.48 4.53
CA TRP A 6 7.35 3.22 4.48
C TRP A 6 6.52 2.08 3.89
N ALA A 7 5.24 1.98 4.27
CA ALA A 7 4.33 0.96 3.75
C ALA A 7 4.10 1.13 2.23
N GLY A 8 3.98 2.38 1.77
CA GLY A 8 3.90 2.69 0.34
C GLY A 8 5.18 2.35 -0.43
N THR A 9 6.35 2.76 0.07
CA THR A 9 7.62 2.50 -0.61
C THR A 9 8.03 1.03 -0.64
N ASN A 10 7.57 0.22 0.32
CA ASN A 10 7.79 -1.23 0.34
C ASN A 10 6.69 -2.04 -0.36
N GLY A 11 5.75 -1.39 -1.06
CA GLY A 11 4.68 -2.07 -1.79
C GLY A 11 3.68 -2.80 -0.89
N LYS A 12 3.65 -2.50 0.42
CA LYS A 12 2.68 -3.13 1.34
C LYS A 12 1.25 -2.68 1.05
N LEU A 13 1.05 -1.59 0.33
CA LEU A 13 -0.26 -1.08 -0.08
C LEU A 13 -0.70 -1.52 -1.48
N ASP A 14 0.13 -2.26 -2.23
CA ASP A 14 -0.13 -2.63 -3.63
C ASP A 14 -1.35 -3.55 -3.80
N GLU A 15 -1.62 -4.39 -2.81
CA GLU A 15 -2.76 -5.30 -2.78
C GLU A 15 -4.07 -4.63 -2.36
N VAL A 16 -4.03 -3.36 -1.92
CA VAL A 16 -5.19 -2.62 -1.42
C VAL A 16 -5.76 -1.76 -2.55
N ALA A 17 -7.06 -1.90 -2.85
CA ALA A 17 -7.74 -1.04 -3.81
C ALA A 17 -7.63 0.44 -3.39
N VAL A 18 -7.46 1.34 -4.37
CA VAL A 18 -7.27 2.79 -4.14
C VAL A 18 -8.36 3.39 -3.25
N GLU A 19 -9.59 2.91 -3.41
CA GLU A 19 -10.78 3.33 -2.65
C GLU A 19 -10.66 3.03 -1.15
N ASP A 20 -9.96 1.93 -0.82
CA ASP A 20 -9.79 1.42 0.53
C ASP A 20 -8.47 1.87 1.19
N VAL A 21 -7.53 2.46 0.44
CA VAL A 21 -6.20 2.86 0.96
C VAL A 21 -6.31 3.78 2.18
N LEU A 22 -7.20 4.78 2.15
CA LEU A 22 -7.38 5.71 3.26
C LEU A 22 -7.96 5.04 4.52
N ARG A 23 -8.82 4.04 4.32
CA ARG A 23 -9.41 3.26 5.43
C ARG A 23 -8.38 2.31 6.01
N PHE A 24 -7.67 1.58 5.14
CA PHE A 24 -6.56 0.71 5.49
C PHE A 24 -5.50 1.47 6.29
N GLU A 25 -5.09 2.67 5.89
CA GLU A 25 -4.09 3.46 6.61
C GLU A 25 -4.56 3.79 8.04
N ARG A 26 -5.81 4.23 8.19
CA ARG A 26 -6.38 4.58 9.50
C ARG A 26 -6.43 3.36 10.43
N GLU A 27 -6.94 2.24 9.92
CA GLU A 27 -7.05 1.01 10.70
C GLU A 27 -5.69 0.39 11.00
N LEU A 28 -4.72 0.47 10.08
CA LEU A 28 -3.36 0.04 10.31
C LEU A 28 -2.70 0.85 11.44
N LEU A 29 -2.85 2.18 11.42
CA LEU A 29 -2.29 3.04 12.47
C LEU A 29 -2.93 2.76 13.83
N ASP A 30 -4.25 2.52 13.86
CA ASP A 30 -4.95 2.13 15.10
C ASP A 30 -4.49 0.75 15.59
N TYR A 31 -4.37 -0.24 14.70
CA TYR A 31 -3.86 -1.57 15.02
C TYR A 31 -2.45 -1.50 15.60
N LEU A 32 -1.53 -0.79 14.93
CA LEU A 32 -0.16 -0.62 15.40
C LEU A 32 -0.12 0.11 16.75
N GLY A 33 -0.98 1.11 16.96
CA GLY A 33 -1.05 1.83 18.23
C GLY A 33 -1.59 1.01 19.40
N ARG A 34 -2.43 0.00 19.13
CA ARG A 34 -3.01 -0.87 20.17
C ARG A 34 -2.19 -2.14 20.42
N ASN A 35 -1.55 -2.66 19.39
CA ASN A 35 -0.90 -3.97 19.43
C ASN A 35 0.63 -3.90 19.47
N THR A 36 1.22 -2.72 19.24
CA THR A 36 2.67 -2.57 19.17
C THR A 36 3.15 -1.30 19.86
N GLU A 37 4.41 -1.29 20.28
CA GLU A 37 5.08 -0.10 20.81
C GLU A 37 5.82 0.69 19.72
N ILE A 38 5.74 0.25 18.46
CA ILE A 38 6.48 0.80 17.31
C ILE A 38 6.20 2.28 17.13
N LEU A 39 4.94 2.71 17.23
CA LEU A 39 4.56 4.12 17.09
C LEU A 39 5.13 5.00 18.21
N THR A 40 5.29 4.44 19.41
CA THR A 40 5.90 5.13 20.55
C THR A 40 7.40 5.23 20.35
N THR A 41 8.07 4.14 19.98
CA THR A 41 9.51 4.12 19.68
C THR A 41 9.86 5.07 18.54
N LEU A 42 9.08 5.10 17.45
CA LEU A 42 9.29 6.05 16.36
C LEU A 42 9.15 7.50 16.82
N ARG A 43 8.20 7.78 17.73
CA ARG A 43 7.97 9.13 18.25
C ARG A 43 9.16 9.61 19.08
N ASP A 44 9.70 8.73 19.92
CA ASP A 44 10.82 9.05 20.82
C ASP A 44 12.16 9.12 20.09
N THR A 45 12.45 8.10 19.26
CA THR A 45 13.75 7.96 18.61
C THR A 45 13.85 8.73 17.31
N ASN A 46 12.74 8.93 16.60
CA ASN A 46 12.71 9.40 15.20
C ASN A 46 13.58 8.56 14.24
N VAL A 47 13.95 7.34 14.63
CA VAL A 47 14.78 6.44 13.83
C VAL A 47 13.96 5.22 13.45
N LEU A 48 14.02 4.87 12.17
CA LEU A 48 13.48 3.62 11.64
C LEU A 48 14.63 2.62 11.53
N ASP A 49 14.99 1.97 12.64
CA ASP A 49 16.02 0.94 12.64
C ASP A 49 15.51 -0.38 12.03
N ASP A 50 16.43 -1.25 11.62
CA ASP A 50 16.09 -2.51 10.94
C ASP A 50 15.19 -3.44 11.79
N ALA A 51 15.31 -3.42 13.12
CA ALA A 51 14.47 -4.24 13.99
C ALA A 51 13.03 -3.69 14.04
N THR A 52 12.90 -2.37 14.13
CA THR A 52 11.60 -1.68 14.05
C THR A 52 10.95 -1.90 12.69
N VAL A 53 11.72 -1.87 11.60
CA VAL A 53 11.26 -2.16 10.24
C VAL A 53 10.75 -3.59 10.11
N ALA A 54 11.48 -4.57 10.65
CA ALA A 54 11.06 -5.97 10.65
C ALA A 54 9.74 -6.16 11.42
N ALA A 55 9.65 -5.60 12.64
CA ALA A 55 8.46 -5.67 13.46
C ALA A 55 7.25 -4.96 12.81
N LEU A 56 7.48 -3.83 12.14
CA LEU A 56 6.45 -3.12 11.39
C LEU A 56 5.94 -3.96 10.22
N GLY A 57 6.84 -4.60 9.47
CA GLY A 57 6.50 -5.52 8.39
C GLY A 57 5.62 -6.67 8.87
N GLU A 58 6.02 -7.34 9.96
CA GLU A 58 5.22 -8.42 10.55
C GLU A 58 3.85 -7.94 11.07
N GLY A 59 3.80 -6.76 11.69
CA GLY A 59 2.55 -6.16 12.16
C GLY A 59 1.58 -5.87 11.01
N ILE A 60 2.10 -5.34 9.90
CA ILE A 60 1.31 -5.09 8.68
C ILE A 60 0.84 -6.41 8.06
N ASP A 61 1.70 -7.42 7.96
CA ASP A 61 1.33 -8.71 7.37
C ASP A 61 0.25 -9.43 8.20
N LYS A 62 0.29 -9.31 9.54
CA LYS A 62 -0.80 -9.79 10.41
C LYS A 62 -2.09 -8.99 10.21
N PHE A 63 -1.99 -7.67 10.21
CA PHE A 63 -3.15 -6.80 10.01
C PHE A 63 -3.84 -7.07 8.66
N LYS A 64 -3.09 -7.32 7.59
CA LYS A 64 -3.65 -7.68 6.27
C LYS A 64 -4.53 -8.94 6.29
N LEU A 65 -4.24 -9.90 7.17
CA LEU A 65 -5.05 -11.11 7.33
C LEU A 65 -6.39 -10.82 8.02
N GLU A 66 -6.43 -9.80 8.89
CA GLU A 66 -7.60 -9.40 9.67
C GLU A 66 -8.44 -8.35 8.94
N PHE A 67 -7.83 -7.56 8.06
CA PHE A 67 -8.49 -6.48 7.34
C PHE A 67 -9.48 -6.99 6.29
N GLN A 68 -10.67 -6.42 6.31
CA GLN A 68 -11.73 -6.67 5.34
C GLN A 68 -11.94 -5.43 4.47
N THR A 69 -11.96 -5.63 3.16
CA THR A 69 -12.17 -4.55 2.19
C THR A 69 -13.60 -4.03 2.25
N GLY A 70 -13.90 -2.91 1.58
CA GLY A 70 -15.21 -2.25 1.68
C GLY A 70 -16.35 -3.16 1.23
N GLU A 71 -16.03 -4.14 0.38
CA GLU A 71 -16.92 -5.19 -0.11
C GLU A 71 -17.06 -6.39 0.84
N GLY A 72 -16.45 -6.35 2.03
CA GLY A 72 -16.46 -7.45 3.00
C GLY A 72 -15.64 -8.67 2.57
N LYS A 73 -14.76 -8.49 1.58
CA LYS A 73 -13.89 -9.56 1.08
C LYS A 73 -12.51 -9.48 1.75
N PRO A 74 -11.82 -10.61 1.94
CA PRO A 74 -10.44 -10.59 2.42
C PRO A 74 -9.53 -9.90 1.41
N LEU A 75 -8.50 -9.20 1.89
CA LEU A 75 -7.52 -8.47 1.08
C LEU A 75 -6.91 -9.33 -0.05
N ALA A 76 -6.67 -10.62 0.23
CA ALA A 76 -6.18 -11.61 -0.73
C ALA A 76 -7.07 -11.80 -1.98
N SER A 77 -8.35 -11.40 -1.92
CA SER A 77 -9.27 -11.48 -3.06
C SER A 77 -9.20 -10.27 -4.00
N VAL A 78 -8.71 -9.13 -3.52
CA VAL A 78 -8.68 -7.86 -4.27
C VAL A 78 -7.55 -7.84 -5.29
N GLY A 79 -6.42 -8.51 -5.02
CA GLY A 79 -5.32 -8.67 -5.98
C GLY A 79 -5.60 -9.62 -7.17
N THR A 80 -6.79 -10.22 -7.27
CA THR A 80 -7.20 -11.06 -8.43
C THR A 80 -7.92 -10.25 -9.51
N GLU A 81 -7.97 -8.93 -9.38
CA GLU A 81 -8.42 -8.06 -10.46
C GLU A 81 -7.29 -7.93 -11.48
N ARG A 82 -7.20 -8.91 -12.39
CA ARG A 82 -6.56 -8.69 -13.70
C ARG A 82 -7.33 -7.55 -14.35
N PHE A 83 -6.85 -6.32 -14.21
CA PHE A 83 -7.12 -5.29 -15.19
C PHE A 83 -6.74 -5.93 -16.52
N ALA A 84 -7.73 -6.28 -17.34
CA ALA A 84 -7.47 -6.64 -18.71
C ALA A 84 -6.71 -5.45 -19.27
N ALA A 85 -5.41 -5.63 -19.55
CA ALA A 85 -4.63 -4.63 -20.23
C ALA A 85 -5.48 -4.18 -21.42
N ILE A 86 -5.74 -2.88 -21.51
CA ILE A 86 -6.47 -2.28 -22.62
C ILE A 86 -5.94 -2.93 -23.89
N GLU A 87 -6.83 -3.51 -24.71
CA GLU A 87 -6.41 -4.22 -25.91
C GLU A 87 -5.54 -3.28 -26.75
N PRO A 88 -4.43 -3.77 -27.33
CA PRO A 88 -3.44 -2.93 -28.01
C PRO A 88 -3.98 -2.13 -29.20
N GLU A 89 -5.25 -2.29 -29.56
CA GLU A 89 -5.96 -1.53 -30.60
C GLU A 89 -6.33 -0.09 -30.20
N GLU A 90 -6.40 0.28 -28.91
CA GLU A 90 -6.74 1.65 -28.51
C GLU A 90 -5.54 2.61 -28.36
N VAL A 91 -4.31 2.13 -28.57
CA VAL A 91 -3.11 2.99 -28.49
C VAL A 91 -2.92 3.73 -29.82
N HIS A 92 -3.67 4.82 -30.01
CA HIS A 92 -3.40 5.78 -31.07
C HIS A 92 -2.17 6.63 -30.75
N GLN A 93 -0.98 6.12 -31.08
CA GLN A 93 0.26 6.89 -31.11
C GLN A 93 0.25 7.85 -32.32
N GLU A 94 -0.08 9.12 -32.10
CA GLU A 94 0.19 10.14 -33.12
C GLU A 94 1.68 10.50 -33.15
N GLN A 95 2.36 10.14 -34.24
CA GLN A 95 3.74 10.55 -34.52
C GLN A 95 3.77 11.97 -35.12
N ILE A 96 4.40 12.91 -34.41
CA ILE A 96 4.73 14.23 -34.97
C ILE A 96 5.98 14.08 -35.84
N VAL A 97 5.80 13.99 -37.16
CA VAL A 97 6.92 14.06 -38.11
C VAL A 97 7.39 15.52 -38.26
N LYS A 98 8.60 15.82 -37.79
CA LYS A 98 9.29 17.08 -38.08
C LYS A 98 9.72 17.08 -39.55
N THR A 99 8.98 17.77 -40.42
CA THR A 99 9.44 18.08 -41.78
C THR A 99 10.53 19.15 -41.71
N LYS A 100 11.71 18.84 -42.23
CA LYS A 100 12.83 19.78 -42.42
C LYS A 100 12.75 20.35 -43.85
N ARG A 101 12.71 21.67 -43.99
CA ARG A 101 13.06 22.39 -45.22
C ARG A 101 14.09 23.46 -44.87
#